data_AF-A0A958Y9H8-F1
#
_entry.id   AF-A0A958Y9H8-F1
#
_cell.length_a   1.000
_cell.length_b   1.000
_cell.length_c   1.000
_cell.angle_alpha   90.00
_cell.angle_beta   90.00
_cell.angle_gamma   90.00
#
_symmetry.space_group_name_H-M   'P 1'
#
loop_
_entity.id
_entity.type
_entity.pdbx_description
1 polymer ?
#
loop_
_entity_poly.entity_id
_entity_poly.type
_entity_poly.pdbx_seq_one_letter_code
_entity_poly.pdbx_strand_id
1 'polypeptide(L)' 'QARVPIGKNITQDEDSVKLIVSSLSELLKIERDILEKSGEANDEGTNSMMSDFITEQEKTIWMMKAWLGETV' A
#
# COMPACT_ATOMS: atom_id res chain seq x y z
N GLN A 1 14.99 -0.34 10.87
CA GLN A 1 14.83 -1.44 9.88
C GLN A 1 13.73 -1.02 8.90
N ALA A 2 13.84 -1.39 7.62
CA ALA A 2 12.80 -1.06 6.63
C ALA A 2 11.50 -1.83 6.97
N ARG A 3 10.34 -1.15 6.91
CA ARG A 3 9.02 -1.76 7.18
C ARG A 3 8.49 -2.57 6.01
N VAL A 4 8.88 -2.20 4.79
CA VAL A 4 8.49 -2.89 3.55
C VAL A 4 9.42 -4.10 3.32
N PRO A 5 8.87 -5.29 3.04
CA PRO A 5 9.66 -6.50 2.83
C PRO A 5 10.48 -6.44 1.53
N ILE A 6 11.68 -7.02 1.55
CA ILE A 6 12.53 -7.14 0.36
C ILE A 6 12.17 -8.45 -0.36
N GLY A 7 11.67 -8.35 -1.58
CA GLY A 7 11.58 -9.49 -2.49
C GLY A 7 12.90 -9.75 -3.20
N LYS A 8 13.45 -10.96 -3.07
CA LYS A 8 14.66 -11.37 -3.81
C LYS A 8 14.47 -12.77 -4.37
N ASN A 9 14.81 -12.95 -5.65
CA ASN A 9 14.75 -14.24 -6.36
C ASN A 9 13.37 -14.91 -6.31
N ILE A 10 12.29 -14.13 -6.34
CA ILE A 10 10.93 -14.66 -6.43
C ILE A 10 10.62 -14.94 -7.90
N THR A 11 10.29 -16.18 -8.20
CA THR A 11 9.97 -16.63 -9.57
C THR A 11 8.58 -17.27 -9.68
N GLN A 12 7.89 -17.46 -8.55
CA GLN A 12 6.50 -17.90 -8.52
C GLN A 12 5.58 -16.67 -8.59
N ASP A 13 4.55 -16.77 -9.42
CA ASP A 13 3.58 -15.71 -9.68
C ASP A 13 2.77 -15.35 -8.43
N GLU A 14 2.18 -16.34 -7.75
CA GLU A 14 1.44 -16.12 -6.50
C GLU A 14 2.28 -15.45 -5.42
N ASP A 15 3.53 -15.90 -5.24
CA ASP A 15 4.43 -15.34 -4.24
C ASP A 15 4.80 -13.89 -4.57
N SER A 16 4.90 -13.56 -5.86
CA SER A 16 5.13 -12.20 -6.33
C SER A 16 3.94 -11.30 -6.00
N VAL A 17 2.72 -11.75 -6.28
CA VAL A 17 1.49 -10.98 -6.02
C VAL A 17 1.27 -10.81 -4.51
N LYS A 18 1.49 -11.86 -3.71
CA LYS A 18 1.45 -11.79 -2.23
C LYS A 18 2.46 -10.79 -1.68
N LEU A 19 3.67 -10.75 -2.23
CA LEU A 19 4.67 -9.75 -1.84
C LEU A 19 4.19 -8.33 -2.16
N ILE A 20 3.61 -8.09 -3.34
CA ILE A 20 3.08 -6.77 -3.73
C ILE A 20 1.98 -6.35 -2.77
N VAL A 21 1.01 -7.22 -2.49
CA VAL A 21 -0.09 -6.95 -1.54
C VAL A 21 0.46 -6.61 -0.16
N SER A 22 1.43 -7.39 0.35
CA SER A 22 2.04 -7.14 1.65
C SER A 22 2.79 -5.80 1.69
N SER A 23 3.48 -5.45 0.61
CA SER A 23 4.27 -4.21 0.51
C SER A 23 3.36 -2.98 0.46
N LEU A 24 2.32 -3.00 -0.38
CA LEU A 24 1.32 -1.94 -0.44
C LEU A 24 0.56 -1.79 0.89
N SER A 25 0.28 -2.90 1.58
CA SER A 25 -0.37 -2.87 2.90
C SER A 25 0.50 -2.17 3.95
N GLU A 26 1.83 -2.33 3.89
CA GLU A 26 2.74 -1.60 4.78
C GLU A 26 2.86 -0.11 4.40
N LEU A 27 2.83 0.23 3.11
CA LEU A 27 2.81 1.62 2.66
C LEU A 27 1.53 2.34 3.11
N LEU A 28 0.36 1.73 2.95
CA LEU A 28 -0.92 2.30 3.40
C LEU A 28 -0.94 2.66 4.90
N LYS A 29 -0.28 1.86 5.75
CA LYS A 29 -0.17 2.17 7.18
C LYS A 29 0.64 3.45 7.43
N ILE A 30 1.71 3.64 6.67
CA ILE A 30 2.57 4.83 6.75
C ILE A 30 1.84 6.03 6.18
N GLU A 31 1.19 5.88 5.03
CA GLU A 31 0.46 6.95 4.36
C GLU A 31 -0.71 7.47 5.19
N ARG A 32 -1.46 6.60 5.89
CA ARG A 32 -2.53 7.03 6.81
C ARG A 32 -2.00 7.83 8.01
N ASP A 33 -0.85 7.45 8.56
CA ASP A 33 -0.19 8.22 9.63
C ASP A 33 0.29 9.60 9.13
N ILE A 34 0.79 9.67 7.88
CA ILE A 34 1.17 10.94 7.26
C ILE A 34 -0.08 11.79 6.93
N LEU A 35 -1.17 11.17 6.49
CA LEU A 35 -2.43 11.85 6.20
C LEU A 35 -2.97 12.55 7.45
N GLU A 36 -2.99 11.86 8.59
CA GLU A 36 -3.41 12.44 9.87
C GLU A 36 -2.50 13.61 10.28
N LYS A 37 -1.18 13.42 10.27
CA LYS A 37 -0.20 14.44 10.65
C LYS A 37 -0.20 15.66 9.73
N SER A 38 -0.34 15.46 8.43
CA SER A 38 -0.43 16.56 7.46
C SER A 38 -1.72 17.36 7.65
N GLY A 39 -2.82 16.70 8.04
CA GLY A 39 -4.06 17.36 8.42
C GLY A 39 -3.89 18.23 9.68
N GLU A 40 -3.26 17.71 10.73
CA GLU A 40 -2.96 18.47 11.95
C GLU A 40 -2.05 19.68 11.69
N ALA A 41 -1.10 19.54 10.75
CA ALA A 41 -0.17 20.58 10.36
C ALA A 41 -0.74 21.60 9.35
N ASN A 42 -1.97 21.40 8.84
CA ASN A 42 -2.55 22.15 7.71
C ASN A 42 -1.66 22.14 6.44
N ASP A 43 -0.94 21.04 6.21
CA ASP A 43 -0.18 20.79 4.97
C ASP A 43 -1.09 20.13 3.93
N GLU A 44 -1.92 20.95 3.30
CA GLU A 44 -2.89 20.54 2.27
C GLU A 44 -2.25 19.78 1.10
N GLY A 45 -1.06 20.17 0.67
CA GLY A 45 -0.39 19.56 -0.48
C GLY A 45 -0.02 18.10 -0.20
N THR A 46 0.60 17.85 0.96
CA THR A 46 0.92 16.49 1.39
C THR A 46 -0.36 15.69 1.69
N ASN A 47 -1.37 16.31 2.30
CA ASN A 47 -2.62 15.64 2.64
C ASN A 47 -3.38 15.13 1.39
N SER A 48 -3.49 15.98 0.36
CA SER A 48 -4.11 15.60 -0.92
C SER A 48 -3.32 14.46 -1.58
N MET A 49 -1.99 14.56 -1.61
CA MET A 49 -1.14 13.53 -2.21
C MET A 49 -1.28 12.18 -1.51
N MET A 50 -1.35 12.15 -0.17
CA MET A 50 -1.56 10.91 0.58
C MET A 50 -2.95 10.33 0.33
N SER A 51 -3.98 11.16 0.22
CA SER A 51 -5.35 10.71 -0.08
C SER A 51 -5.45 10.00 -1.44
N ASP A 52 -4.80 10.55 -2.45
CA ASP A 52 -4.77 9.96 -3.80
C ASP A 52 -4.03 8.60 -3.79
N PHE A 53 -2.85 8.55 -3.17
CA PHE A 53 -2.09 7.31 -3.05
C PHE A 53 -2.85 6.20 -2.32
N ILE A 54 -3.48 6.53 -1.19
CA ILE A 54 -4.27 5.57 -0.42
C ILE A 54 -5.37 4.95 -1.30
N THR A 55 -6.11 5.79 -2.01
CA THR A 55 -7.23 5.36 -2.85
C THR A 55 -6.76 4.45 -3.99
N GLU A 56 -5.68 4.81 -4.68
CA GLU A 56 -5.14 4.03 -5.79
C GLU A 56 -4.54 2.69 -5.32
N GLN A 57 -3.87 2.68 -4.18
CA GLN A 57 -3.27 1.48 -3.61
C GLN A 57 -4.31 0.51 -3.06
N GLU A 58 -5.37 1.00 -2.40
CA GLU A 58 -6.50 0.16 -1.96
C GLU A 58 -7.16 -0.55 -3.15
N LYS A 59 -7.38 0.17 -4.25
CA LYS A 59 -7.89 -0.42 -5.50
C LYS A 59 -6.93 -1.47 -6.05
N THR A 60 -5.63 -1.20 -6.01
CA THR A 60 -4.61 -2.16 -6.49
C THR A 60 -4.59 -3.43 -5.65
N ILE A 61 -4.64 -3.29 -4.32
CA ILE A 61 -4.73 -4.44 -3.40
C ILE A 61 -5.99 -5.25 -3.68
N TRP A 62 -7.13 -4.59 -3.87
CA TRP A 62 -8.38 -5.26 -4.22
C TRP A 62 -8.25 -6.12 -5.48
N MET A 63 -7.69 -5.55 -6.56
CA MET A 63 -7.48 -6.28 -7.83
C MET A 63 -6.53 -7.48 -7.65
N MET A 64 -5.45 -7.31 -6.88
CA MET A 64 -4.47 -8.38 -6.64
C MET A 64 -5.03 -9.50 -5.77
N LYS A 65 -5.83 -9.18 -4.75
CA LYS A 65 -6.56 -10.18 -3.95
C LYS A 65 -7.56 -10.96 -4.79
N ALA A 66 -8.30 -10.29 -5.67
CA ALA A 66 -9.21 -10.94 -6.59
C ALA A 66 -8.48 -11.90 -7.54
N TRP A 67 -7.28 -11.51 -8.01
CA TRP A 67 -6.42 -12.38 -8.83
C TRP A 67 -5.96 -13.63 -8.06
N LEU A 68 -5.63 -13.50 -6.77
CA LEU A 68 -5.29 -14.63 -5.89
C LEU A 68 -6.49 -15.51 -5.51
N GLY A 69 -7.72 -15.15 -5.89
CA GLY A 69 -8.93 -15.84 -5.46
C GLY A 69 -9.26 -15.63 -3.97
N GLU A 70 -8.65 -14.63 -3.33
CA GLU A 70 -8.97 -14.25 -1.96
C GLU A 70 -10.24 -13.40 -1.95
N THR A 71 -11.18 -13.73 -1.05
CA THR A 71 -12.35 -12.88 -0.82
C THR A 71 -11.88 -11.57 -0.19
N VAL A 72 -12.31 -10.45 -0.78
CA VAL A 72 -12.01 -9.09 -0.31
C VAL A 72 -12.89 -8.75 0.88
#